data_AF-A0A8C3DMW9-F1
#
_entry.id   AF-A0A8C3DMW9-F1
#
_cell.length_a   1.000
_cell.length_b   1.000
_cell.length_c   1.000
_cell.angle_alpha   90.00
_cell.angle_beta   90.00
_cell.angle_gamma   90.00
#
_symmetry.space_group_name_H-M   'P 1'
#
loop_
_entity.id
_entity.type
_entity.pdbx_description
1 polymer ?
#
loop_
_entity_poly.entity_id
_entity_poly.type
_entity_poly.pdbx_seq_one_letter_code
_entity_poly.pdbx_strand_id
1 'polypeptide(L)'
;MHASGRRSWSAARPEPGAEPAMESRAGLHSSPELSRAKRLTVGELCSLFEARCAAVAAAAARQLPDRPKRGCRPPNGVLPPVIPRLTVTAEESEEAQGSPQARPARPEGGGLRTGSSLHLQSRRLSNSSVSSTGSSSLLEDSEDDVLSDTECRSQGIVHLEHGEDTSQKKAWHTIKTMVNLPVISPFKKRYSWVQLAGHTGSFKAADSGKILKRFSENEKECFERLMKDPLRSCVPCFHGVVERDGESYIQLDDLLTDFEGPSVMDCKMGIRTYLEEELTKAREKPKLRKDMYKKMIEVDPLAPTAEENAQHAVTKPRYMQWRETISSSANLGFRIEGIKKADGTCNTNFKTTKTQEQVLQVFVEFIEGNTTILKKYLKRLQEINVILESSDFFKRHEVVGSSLLFVHDGSGNANVWLIDFGKTTLLPDGQTLDHRIPWQEGNREDGYLLGLDNLIGILESITER
;
A
#
# COMPACT_ATOMS: atom_id res chain seq x y z
N MET A 1 -54.26 -12.30 23.82
CA MET A 1 -55.65 -12.03 23.39
C MET A 1 -55.59 -11.38 22.01
N HIS A 2 -56.57 -11.71 21.16
CA HIS A 2 -56.66 -11.47 19.71
C HIS A 2 -55.79 -12.35 18.80
N ALA A 3 -56.48 -13.29 18.16
CA ALA A 3 -56.01 -14.18 17.10
C ALA A 3 -56.54 -13.67 15.75
N SER A 4 -55.75 -13.79 14.68
CA SER A 4 -56.07 -14.59 13.48
C SER A 4 -55.13 -14.22 12.32
N GLY A 5 -54.65 -15.25 11.60
CA GLY A 5 -54.23 -15.11 10.20
C GLY A 5 -52.77 -15.45 9.86
N ARG A 6 -52.36 -16.73 10.01
CA ARG A 6 -51.21 -17.28 9.25
C ARG A 6 -51.72 -18.19 8.14
N ARG A 7 -51.30 -17.94 6.90
CA ARG A 7 -51.42 -18.87 5.77
C ARG A 7 -50.18 -19.76 5.75
N SER A 8 -50.39 -21.06 5.61
CA SER A 8 -49.36 -22.07 5.35
C SER A 8 -49.73 -22.74 4.02
N TRP A 9 -48.80 -22.78 3.07
CA TRP A 9 -48.88 -23.63 1.88
C TRP A 9 -47.63 -24.51 1.87
N SER A 10 -47.85 -25.82 2.05
CA SER A 10 -46.86 -26.87 1.85
C SER A 10 -47.16 -27.61 0.55
N ALA A 11 -46.09 -28.07 -0.10
CA ALA A 11 -46.07 -28.74 -1.40
C ALA A 11 -46.53 -30.20 -1.34
N ALA A 12 -47.08 -30.71 -2.45
CA ALA A 12 -47.03 -32.12 -2.84
C ALA A 12 -47.20 -32.28 -4.36
N ARG A 13 -46.34 -33.09 -4.98
CA ARG A 13 -46.36 -33.56 -6.38
C ARG A 13 -47.47 -34.60 -6.63
N PRO A 14 -47.76 -34.91 -7.91
CA PRO A 14 -47.63 -36.29 -8.38
C PRO A 14 -46.90 -36.47 -9.73
N GLU A 15 -46.47 -37.71 -9.96
CA GLU A 15 -45.66 -38.32 -11.05
C GLU A 15 -46.47 -38.68 -12.34
N PRO A 16 -45.83 -39.19 -13.43
CA PRO A 16 -46.21 -38.96 -14.84
C PRO A 16 -46.89 -40.14 -15.56
N GLY A 17 -47.37 -39.90 -16.79
CA GLY A 17 -47.72 -40.97 -17.74
C GLY A 17 -48.25 -40.51 -19.12
N ALA A 18 -47.64 -41.11 -20.16
CA ALA A 18 -48.13 -41.43 -21.52
C ALA A 18 -48.09 -40.38 -22.67
N GLU A 19 -47.28 -40.70 -23.70
CA GLU A 19 -47.38 -40.24 -25.10
C GLU A 19 -48.66 -40.79 -25.79
N PRO A 20 -49.08 -40.27 -26.97
CA PRO A 20 -48.61 -40.88 -28.23
C PRO A 20 -48.48 -39.95 -29.47
N ALA A 21 -47.77 -40.51 -30.47
CA ALA A 21 -47.99 -40.45 -31.93
C ALA A 21 -47.58 -39.22 -32.77
N MET A 22 -46.43 -39.42 -33.42
CA MET A 22 -46.01 -39.13 -34.79
C MET A 22 -47.13 -38.86 -35.83
N GLU A 23 -47.02 -37.77 -36.58
CA GLU A 23 -47.48 -37.71 -37.97
C GLU A 23 -46.65 -36.74 -38.83
N SER A 24 -46.36 -37.18 -40.05
CA SER A 24 -45.46 -36.63 -41.05
C SER A 24 -46.08 -35.54 -41.92
N ARG A 25 -45.29 -34.54 -42.36
CA ARG A 25 -45.51 -33.93 -43.69
C ARG A 25 -44.24 -33.34 -44.30
N ALA A 26 -44.07 -33.65 -45.58
CA ALA A 26 -42.91 -33.41 -46.41
C ALA A 26 -42.97 -32.06 -47.16
N GLY A 27 -41.78 -31.52 -47.44
CA GLY A 27 -41.39 -30.89 -48.70
C GLY A 27 -41.81 -29.44 -48.98
N LEU A 28 -40.83 -28.54 -49.16
CA LEU A 28 -40.44 -27.97 -50.47
C LEU A 28 -39.35 -26.88 -50.30
N HIS A 29 -38.22 -27.06 -51.03
CA HIS A 29 -37.33 -26.08 -51.69
C HIS A 29 -37.02 -24.73 -51.00
N SER A 30 -35.77 -24.35 -50.74
CA SER A 30 -34.75 -24.02 -51.76
C SER A 30 -33.47 -23.50 -51.07
N SER A 31 -32.30 -23.93 -51.54
CA SER A 31 -30.99 -23.37 -51.15
C SER A 31 -30.70 -22.06 -51.88
N PRO A 32 -29.85 -21.21 -51.30
CA PRO A 32 -28.71 -20.69 -52.04
C PRO A 32 -27.40 -21.15 -51.39
N GLU A 33 -26.49 -21.60 -52.24
CA GLU A 33 -25.17 -22.13 -51.89
C GLU A 33 -24.36 -21.12 -51.07
N LEU A 34 -24.06 -21.48 -49.82
CA LEU A 34 -23.07 -20.77 -49.01
C LEU A 34 -21.68 -21.15 -49.54
N SER A 35 -21.05 -20.23 -50.24
CA SER A 35 -19.70 -20.36 -50.76
C SER A 35 -18.74 -20.79 -49.65
N ARG A 36 -18.08 -21.93 -49.87
CA ARG A 36 -17.06 -22.52 -49.00
C ARG A 36 -15.92 -21.51 -48.82
N ALA A 37 -15.90 -20.82 -47.68
CA ALA A 37 -14.83 -19.90 -47.33
C ALA A 37 -13.48 -20.63 -47.37
N LYS A 38 -12.55 -20.15 -48.20
CA LYS A 38 -11.18 -20.67 -48.24
C LYS A 38 -10.54 -20.48 -46.86
N ARG A 39 -10.07 -21.57 -46.27
CA ARG A 39 -9.32 -21.55 -45.02
C ARG A 39 -7.96 -20.92 -45.32
N LEU A 40 -7.78 -19.67 -44.90
CA LEU A 40 -6.53 -18.94 -45.06
C LEU A 40 -5.45 -19.59 -44.19
N THR A 41 -4.24 -19.67 -44.74
CA THR A 41 -3.06 -20.10 -44.01
C THR A 41 -2.65 -19.03 -42.99
N VAL A 42 -1.89 -19.43 -41.97
CA VAL A 42 -1.41 -18.50 -40.92
C VAL A 42 -0.63 -17.32 -41.54
N GLY A 43 0.13 -17.56 -42.61
CA GLY A 43 0.84 -16.51 -43.33
C GLY A 43 -0.09 -15.49 -43.99
N GLU A 44 -1.18 -15.94 -44.62
CA GLU A 44 -2.15 -15.04 -45.27
C GLU A 44 -2.93 -14.20 -44.24
N LEU A 45 -3.23 -14.76 -43.07
CA LEU A 45 -3.84 -14.01 -41.96
C LEU A 45 -2.88 -12.96 -41.40
N CYS A 46 -1.59 -13.27 -41.31
CA CYS A 46 -0.57 -12.33 -40.84
C CYS A 46 -0.41 -11.15 -41.82
N SER A 47 -0.36 -11.42 -43.13
CA SER A 47 -0.30 -10.37 -44.15
C SER A 47 -1.57 -9.52 -44.20
N LEU A 48 -2.76 -10.10 -43.97
CA LEU A 48 -4.01 -9.35 -43.86
C LEU A 48 -4.04 -8.43 -42.63
N PHE A 49 -3.49 -8.91 -41.50
CA PHE A 49 -3.39 -8.11 -40.29
C PHE A 49 -2.42 -6.94 -40.47
N GLU A 50 -1.23 -7.19 -41.03
CA GLU A 50 -0.23 -6.15 -41.33
C GLU A 50 -0.76 -5.10 -42.31
N ALA A 51 -1.48 -5.52 -43.36
CA ALA A 51 -2.11 -4.61 -44.31
C ALA A 51 -3.18 -3.72 -43.64
N ARG A 52 -3.96 -4.25 -42.69
CA ARG A 52 -4.94 -3.46 -41.93
C ARG A 52 -4.25 -2.50 -40.97
N CYS A 53 -3.17 -2.91 -40.30
CA CYS A 53 -2.39 -2.03 -39.43
C CYS A 53 -1.75 -0.87 -40.22
N ALA A 54 -1.21 -1.15 -41.41
CA ALA A 54 -0.65 -0.13 -42.29
C ALA A 54 -1.71 0.87 -42.79
N ALA A 55 -2.92 0.38 -43.13
CA ALA A 55 -4.03 1.24 -43.55
C ALA A 55 -4.52 2.16 -42.42
N VAL A 56 -4.57 1.68 -41.18
CA VAL A 56 -4.94 2.47 -40.00
C VAL A 56 -3.87 3.53 -39.69
N ALA A 57 -2.58 3.18 -39.80
CA ALA A 57 -1.49 4.13 -39.66
C ALA A 57 -1.51 5.24 -40.73
N ALA A 58 -1.81 4.88 -41.98
CA ALA A 58 -1.95 5.84 -43.07
C ALA A 58 -3.18 6.77 -42.91
N ALA A 59 -4.27 6.28 -42.31
CA ALA A 59 -5.44 7.09 -41.98
C ALA A 59 -5.17 8.07 -40.84
N ALA A 60 -4.37 7.67 -39.84
CA ALA A 60 -3.96 8.54 -38.74
C ALA A 60 -3.02 9.68 -39.20
N ALA A 61 -2.13 9.39 -40.15
CA ALA A 61 -1.23 10.39 -40.74
C ALA A 61 -1.93 11.47 -41.59
N ARG A 62 -3.20 11.24 -41.99
CA ARG A 62 -4.00 12.19 -42.80
C ARG A 62 -4.84 13.19 -41.97
N GLN A 63 -4.83 13.10 -40.64
CA GLN A 63 -5.69 13.93 -39.77
C GLN A 63 -4.99 15.09 -39.03
N LEU A 64 -3.80 15.52 -39.47
CA LEU A 64 -3.14 16.73 -38.95
C LEU A 64 -3.49 17.96 -39.82
N PRO A 65 -4.12 19.02 -39.27
CA PRO A 65 -4.36 20.25 -40.02
C PRO A 65 -3.10 21.12 -40.10
N ASP A 66 -2.88 21.68 -41.28
CA ASP A 66 -1.74 22.51 -41.68
C ASP A 66 -1.80 23.93 -41.07
N ARG A 67 -0.65 24.51 -40.71
CA ARG A 67 -0.53 25.90 -40.21
C ARG A 67 -0.49 26.90 -41.37
N PRO A 68 -1.23 28.03 -41.35
CA PRO A 68 -1.03 29.09 -42.34
C PRO A 68 0.09 30.07 -41.92
N LYS A 69 0.91 30.48 -42.90
CA LYS A 69 1.88 31.59 -42.83
C LYS A 69 1.39 32.78 -43.68
N ARG A 70 1.85 33.98 -43.28
CA ARG A 70 1.68 35.35 -43.84
C ARG A 70 0.45 36.08 -43.27
N GLY A 71 0.52 37.29 -42.71
CA GLY A 71 1.56 38.32 -42.67
C GLY A 71 0.91 39.65 -43.06
N CYS A 72 0.64 40.54 -42.08
CA CYS A 72 0.47 42.00 -42.21
C CYS A 72 0.28 42.62 -40.80
N ARG A 73 0.90 43.78 -40.55
CA ARG A 73 0.90 44.62 -39.32
C ARG A 73 0.55 46.06 -39.77
N PRO A 74 0.26 47.05 -38.87
CA PRO A 74 -0.69 47.14 -37.75
C PRO A 74 -1.64 48.39 -37.96
N PRO A 75 -2.43 48.91 -36.98
CA PRO A 75 -1.88 49.68 -35.83
C PRO A 75 -2.61 49.52 -34.46
N ASN A 76 -1.85 49.89 -33.43
CA ASN A 76 -2.23 50.40 -32.09
C ASN A 76 -2.74 49.46 -31.00
N GLY A 77 -1.94 49.36 -29.93
CA GLY A 77 -2.44 49.49 -28.56
C GLY A 77 -2.02 48.42 -27.55
N VAL A 78 -1.00 48.77 -26.75
CA VAL A 78 -0.72 48.29 -25.38
C VAL A 78 0.07 46.97 -25.22
N LEU A 79 1.23 47.10 -24.56
CA LEU A 79 2.23 46.08 -24.21
C LEU A 79 1.82 45.26 -22.96
N PRO A 80 2.18 43.96 -22.87
CA PRO A 80 2.27 43.23 -21.59
C PRO A 80 3.71 43.15 -21.06
N PRO A 81 3.90 42.87 -19.74
CA PRO A 81 5.18 43.01 -19.05
C PRO A 81 6.14 41.83 -19.25
N VAL A 82 7.43 42.16 -19.15
CA VAL A 82 8.61 41.31 -19.36
C VAL A 82 9.00 40.56 -18.09
N ILE A 83 9.27 39.25 -18.22
CA ILE A 83 9.92 38.39 -17.23
C ILE A 83 11.46 38.48 -17.45
N PRO A 84 12.28 38.76 -16.43
CA PRO A 84 13.74 38.63 -16.56
C PRO A 84 14.20 37.18 -16.31
N ARG A 85 14.96 36.63 -17.26
CA ARG A 85 15.75 35.40 -17.12
C ARG A 85 17.04 35.72 -16.34
N LEU A 86 17.37 34.89 -15.35
CA LEU A 86 18.66 34.92 -14.65
C LEU A 86 19.65 33.99 -15.37
N THR A 87 20.85 34.51 -15.67
CA THR A 87 21.97 33.79 -16.29
C THR A 87 23.08 33.61 -15.26
N VAL A 88 23.72 32.44 -15.28
CA VAL A 88 24.84 32.01 -14.42
C VAL A 88 26.16 32.63 -14.86
N THR A 89 27.02 33.03 -13.92
CA THR A 89 28.49 33.10 -14.08
C THR A 89 29.20 32.74 -12.76
N ALA A 90 30.36 32.12 -12.89
CA ALA A 90 31.20 31.59 -11.82
C ALA A 90 32.54 32.37 -11.70
N GLU A 91 33.15 32.24 -10.51
CA GLU A 91 34.55 32.47 -10.09
C GLU A 91 35.13 33.90 -10.07
N GLU A 92 35.65 34.35 -8.92
CA GLU A 92 37.10 34.32 -8.57
C GLU A 92 37.37 34.90 -7.16
N SER A 93 38.52 34.51 -6.61
CA SER A 93 39.05 34.74 -5.25
C SER A 93 39.99 35.95 -5.19
N GLU A 94 40.07 36.65 -4.05
CA GLU A 94 41.29 37.37 -3.62
C GLU A 94 41.43 37.41 -2.08
N GLU A 95 42.65 37.12 -1.61
CA GLU A 95 43.16 37.27 -0.24
C GLU A 95 43.65 38.72 0.04
N ALA A 96 43.67 39.15 1.31
CA ALA A 96 44.91 39.60 2.01
C ALA A 96 44.67 40.35 3.35
N GLN A 97 45.20 39.75 4.42
CA GLN A 97 46.12 40.29 5.47
C GLN A 97 45.76 41.45 6.42
N GLY A 98 45.98 41.20 7.72
CA GLY A 98 46.38 42.22 8.73
C GLY A 98 46.05 41.86 10.21
N SER A 99 47.03 41.34 10.98
CA SER A 99 47.04 41.31 12.48
C SER A 99 47.94 42.45 13.03
N PRO A 100 48.35 42.58 14.33
CA PRO A 100 48.02 41.86 15.59
C PRO A 100 47.96 42.75 16.90
N GLN A 101 47.89 42.07 18.07
CA GLN A 101 48.27 42.46 19.48
C GLN A 101 47.20 43.17 20.36
N ALA A 102 47.03 42.93 21.68
CA ALA A 102 47.85 42.33 22.75
C ALA A 102 47.01 41.80 23.95
N ARG A 103 47.58 40.88 24.75
CA ARG A 103 47.31 40.57 26.19
C ARG A 103 48.49 41.16 27.03
N PRO A 104 48.65 41.01 28.37
CA PRO A 104 47.87 40.34 29.45
C PRO A 104 47.76 41.15 30.78
N ALA A 105 47.08 40.60 31.82
CA ALA A 105 47.61 40.47 33.21
C ALA A 105 46.56 39.92 34.24
N ARG A 106 47.02 38.98 35.08
CA ARG A 106 46.55 38.63 36.47
C ARG A 106 47.54 39.30 37.46
N PRO A 107 47.44 39.29 38.84
CA PRO A 107 46.86 38.26 39.73
C PRO A 107 46.34 38.69 41.17
N GLU A 108 45.97 37.66 41.97
CA GLU A 108 46.05 37.49 43.45
C GLU A 108 45.02 38.01 44.49
N GLY A 109 44.83 37.16 45.53
CA GLY A 109 44.21 37.38 46.85
C GLY A 109 42.91 36.59 47.07
N GLY A 110 42.71 35.62 47.97
CA GLY A 110 43.37 35.24 49.22
C GLY A 110 42.32 35.22 50.35
N GLY A 111 42.01 34.06 50.96
CA GLY A 111 41.12 34.01 52.13
C GLY A 111 40.53 32.64 52.49
N LEU A 112 41.19 31.96 53.44
CA LEU A 112 40.81 30.72 54.12
C LEU A 112 39.49 30.82 54.94
N ARG A 113 38.78 29.70 55.16
CA ARG A 113 38.84 28.92 56.44
C ARG A 113 37.77 27.82 56.56
N THR A 114 38.27 26.62 56.88
CA THR A 114 37.81 25.61 57.88
C THR A 114 36.38 25.02 57.79
N GLY A 115 36.16 23.70 57.91
CA GLY A 115 37.04 22.58 58.22
C GLY A 115 36.25 21.27 58.42
N SER A 116 36.98 20.15 58.31
CA SER A 116 36.80 18.80 58.92
C SER A 116 35.47 18.06 58.70
N SER A 117 35.36 16.93 57.99
CA SER A 117 36.17 15.70 57.84
C SER A 117 36.05 14.66 58.97
N LEU A 118 35.84 13.40 58.53
CA LEU A 118 35.99 12.08 59.18
C LEU A 118 34.82 11.63 60.08
N HIS A 119 34.38 10.35 60.16
CA HIS A 119 35.10 9.09 60.04
C HIS A 119 34.11 7.88 59.94
N LEU A 120 34.39 6.93 59.03
CA LEU A 120 34.39 5.46 59.16
C LEU A 120 33.61 4.76 60.30
N GLN A 121 32.77 3.75 59.98
CA GLN A 121 33.02 2.32 60.29
C GLN A 121 31.85 1.36 59.98
N SER A 122 32.24 0.16 59.57
CA SER A 122 31.49 -1.07 59.27
C SER A 122 30.98 -1.81 60.52
N ARG A 123 29.87 -2.58 60.40
CA ARG A 123 29.66 -3.89 61.06
C ARG A 123 28.46 -4.68 60.50
N ARG A 124 28.66 -6.01 60.41
CA ARG A 124 27.76 -7.10 59.96
C ARG A 124 26.93 -7.72 61.11
N LEU A 125 25.89 -8.48 60.70
CA LEU A 125 25.36 -9.80 61.15
C LEU A 125 23.82 -9.77 61.37
N SER A 126 23.02 -10.40 60.50
CA SER A 126 22.29 -11.71 60.66
C SER A 126 21.00 -11.57 61.50
N ASN A 127 19.81 -12.15 61.24
CA ASN A 127 19.37 -13.39 60.56
C ASN A 127 17.82 -13.39 60.34
N SER A 128 17.35 -14.19 59.35
CA SER A 128 16.00 -14.84 59.16
C SER A 128 14.72 -13.97 59.06
N SER A 129 13.89 -13.96 57.99
CA SER A 129 13.18 -14.98 57.17
C SER A 129 11.68 -15.06 57.53
N VAL A 130 10.78 -14.56 56.67
CA VAL A 130 9.48 -15.17 56.33
C VAL A 130 9.03 -14.71 54.95
N SER A 131 8.53 -15.65 54.17
CA SER A 131 8.21 -15.58 52.74
C SER A 131 6.93 -14.80 52.42
N SER A 132 6.91 -14.12 51.27
CA SER A 132 5.69 -13.95 50.49
C SER A 132 6.05 -13.82 49.00
N THR A 133 5.43 -14.71 48.23
CA THR A 133 5.36 -14.82 46.77
C THR A 133 5.34 -13.48 46.03
N GLY A 134 6.23 -13.34 45.04
CA GLY A 134 6.23 -12.20 44.13
C GLY A 134 7.50 -12.18 43.29
N SER A 135 7.62 -13.10 42.33
CA SER A 135 8.68 -13.02 41.32
C SER A 135 8.08 -12.57 40.01
N SER A 136 8.07 -11.24 39.88
CA SER A 136 8.17 -10.50 38.64
C SER A 136 9.35 -11.00 37.82
N SER A 137 9.10 -11.68 36.71
CA SER A 137 10.08 -11.77 35.63
C SER A 137 10.07 -10.44 34.89
N LEU A 138 11.02 -9.57 35.27
CA LEU A 138 11.53 -8.51 34.41
C LEU A 138 12.07 -9.17 33.15
N LEU A 139 11.21 -9.30 32.14
CA LEU A 139 11.65 -9.45 30.77
C LEU A 139 12.15 -8.06 30.38
N GLU A 140 13.45 -7.93 30.21
CA GLU A 140 14.01 -6.89 29.36
C GLU A 140 13.42 -7.10 27.98
N ASP A 141 12.30 -6.43 27.72
CA ASP A 141 11.73 -6.27 26.40
C ASP A 141 12.68 -5.34 25.63
N SER A 142 13.72 -5.95 25.07
CA SER A 142 14.55 -5.34 24.05
C SER A 142 13.74 -5.30 22.75
N GLU A 143 12.66 -4.52 22.77
CA GLU A 143 11.99 -4.07 21.56
C GLU A 143 12.92 -3.08 20.86
N ASP A 144 13.75 -3.63 19.97
CA ASP A 144 14.49 -2.88 18.96
C ASP A 144 13.50 -2.20 18.00
N ASP A 145 12.98 -1.07 18.46
CA ASP A 145 12.17 -0.07 17.78
C ASP A 145 12.96 0.67 16.67
N VAL A 146 13.93 0.00 16.04
CA VAL A 146 14.59 0.43 14.79
C VAL A 146 13.69 0.22 13.57
N LEU A 147 12.51 -0.34 13.76
CA LEU A 147 11.51 -0.64 12.73
C LEU A 147 10.47 0.48 12.57
N SER A 148 10.92 1.67 12.16
CA SER A 148 10.05 2.58 11.40
C SER A 148 10.88 3.60 10.62
N ASP A 149 10.88 3.49 9.29
CA ASP A 149 11.01 4.61 8.33
C ASP A 149 12.41 5.09 7.92
N THR A 150 13.34 4.19 7.68
CA THR A 150 14.42 4.46 6.73
C THR A 150 13.89 4.34 5.30
N GLU A 151 13.45 5.47 4.73
CA GLU A 151 13.14 5.56 3.29
C GLU A 151 14.45 5.84 2.53
N CYS A 152 14.89 4.87 1.73
CA CYS A 152 15.98 5.05 0.78
C CYS A 152 15.38 5.39 -0.59
N ARG A 153 15.96 6.42 -1.24
CA ARG A 153 15.75 6.74 -2.66
C ARG A 153 15.86 5.47 -3.50
N SER A 154 14.74 4.96 -3.98
CA SER A 154 14.71 3.77 -4.84
C SER A 154 14.11 4.13 -6.19
N GLN A 155 14.89 4.82 -7.03
CA GLN A 155 14.83 4.57 -8.46
C GLN A 155 15.62 3.28 -8.68
N GLY A 156 14.97 2.12 -8.65
CA GLY A 156 15.68 0.86 -8.80
C GLY A 156 14.77 -0.35 -8.85
N ILE A 157 14.68 -0.96 -10.04
CA ILE A 157 14.23 -2.34 -10.23
C ILE A 157 15.26 -3.23 -9.51
N VAL A 158 14.83 -3.98 -8.50
CA VAL A 158 15.69 -4.95 -7.82
C VAL A 158 15.64 -6.27 -8.58
N HIS A 159 16.75 -6.66 -9.19
CA HIS A 159 16.97 -7.99 -9.74
C HIS A 159 17.42 -8.92 -8.59
N LEU A 160 16.74 -10.06 -8.38
CA LEU A 160 17.15 -11.03 -7.37
C LEU A 160 18.44 -11.76 -7.78
N GLU A 161 19.41 -11.81 -6.89
CA GLU A 161 20.51 -12.78 -6.92
C GLU A 161 19.94 -14.19 -6.69
N HIS A 162 20.42 -15.14 -7.50
CA HIS A 162 20.09 -16.55 -7.37
C HIS A 162 21.08 -17.19 -6.40
N GLY A 163 20.59 -17.96 -5.43
CA GLY A 163 21.42 -18.89 -4.69
C GLY A 163 21.98 -19.95 -5.65
N GLU A 164 23.30 -19.99 -5.80
CA GLU A 164 23.98 -21.04 -6.55
C GLU A 164 23.89 -22.37 -5.79
N ASP A 165 23.08 -23.29 -6.29
CA ASP A 165 23.16 -24.71 -5.95
C ASP A 165 24.53 -25.23 -6.41
N THR A 166 25.44 -25.41 -5.46
CA THR A 166 26.67 -26.18 -5.66
C THR A 166 26.32 -27.66 -5.70
N SER A 167 25.82 -28.15 -6.83
CA SER A 167 25.68 -29.58 -7.08
C SER A 167 26.67 -30.08 -8.13
N GLN A 168 27.38 -31.11 -7.70
CA GLN A 168 28.55 -31.70 -8.32
C GLN A 168 28.24 -32.23 -9.73
N LYS A 169 29.12 -31.89 -10.67
CA LYS A 169 29.21 -32.57 -11.96
C LYS A 169 29.53 -34.05 -11.72
N LYS A 170 28.70 -34.97 -12.24
CA LYS A 170 29.16 -36.18 -12.97
C LYS A 170 28.01 -36.98 -13.60
N ALA A 171 28.13 -37.13 -14.92
CA ALA A 171 27.84 -38.32 -15.72
C ALA A 171 26.41 -38.86 -15.79
N TRP A 172 25.66 -38.44 -16.82
CA TRP A 172 24.78 -39.31 -17.62
C TRP A 172 24.71 -38.77 -19.06
N HIS A 173 25.76 -39.03 -19.84
CA HIS A 173 25.57 -39.19 -21.27
C HIS A 173 25.01 -40.59 -21.49
N THR A 174 24.01 -40.71 -22.37
CA THR A 174 23.34 -41.94 -22.83
C THR A 174 22.05 -42.27 -22.08
N ILE A 175 20.93 -41.74 -22.55
CA ILE A 175 19.89 -42.49 -23.28
C ILE A 175 19.09 -41.45 -24.09
N LYS A 176 19.35 -41.38 -25.40
CA LYS A 176 18.40 -40.85 -26.38
C LYS A 176 17.57 -42.05 -26.82
N THR A 177 16.37 -42.19 -26.28
CA THR A 177 15.32 -42.99 -26.90
C THR A 177 14.01 -42.21 -26.79
N MET A 178 13.35 -42.13 -27.94
CA MET A 178 12.21 -41.30 -28.27
C MET A 178 11.04 -41.46 -27.29
N VAL A 179 10.54 -40.32 -26.78
CA VAL A 179 9.10 -40.14 -26.56
C VAL A 179 8.77 -38.69 -26.94
N ASN A 180 8.06 -38.54 -28.06
CA ASN A 180 7.52 -37.26 -28.51
C ASN A 180 6.21 -37.02 -27.75
N LEU A 181 6.30 -36.45 -26.55
CA LEU A 181 5.16 -35.84 -25.85
C LEU A 181 5.33 -34.32 -25.94
N PRO A 182 4.28 -33.55 -26.25
CA PRO A 182 4.33 -32.11 -26.03
C PRO A 182 4.35 -31.91 -24.52
N VAL A 183 5.56 -31.80 -23.96
CA VAL A 183 5.74 -31.30 -22.60
C VAL A 183 5.28 -29.86 -22.65
N ILE A 184 4.07 -29.61 -22.17
CA ILE A 184 3.65 -28.29 -21.73
C ILE A 184 4.60 -27.94 -20.60
N SER A 185 5.71 -27.32 -20.96
CA SER A 185 6.56 -26.65 -19.99
C SER A 185 5.66 -25.61 -19.32
N PRO A 186 5.43 -25.67 -18.00
CA PRO A 186 4.79 -24.55 -17.34
C PRO A 186 5.80 -23.41 -17.49
N PHE A 187 5.53 -22.50 -18.42
CA PHE A 187 6.23 -21.22 -18.49
C PHE A 187 6.09 -20.61 -17.10
N LYS A 188 7.15 -20.73 -16.27
CA LYS A 188 7.22 -20.04 -14.99
C LYS A 188 7.13 -18.57 -15.33
N LYS A 189 5.95 -17.97 -15.15
CA LYS A 189 5.73 -16.55 -15.35
C LYS A 189 6.70 -15.82 -14.43
N ARG A 190 7.73 -15.18 -15.01
CA ARG A 190 8.68 -14.34 -14.28
C ARG A 190 8.00 -13.01 -14.03
N TYR A 191 7.48 -12.82 -12.83
CA TYR A 191 6.98 -11.53 -12.39
C TYR A 191 8.09 -10.76 -11.67
N SER A 192 8.24 -9.48 -12.02
CA SER A 192 9.02 -8.52 -11.24
C SER A 192 8.15 -8.12 -10.06
N TRP A 193 8.55 -8.57 -8.87
CA TRP A 193 7.80 -8.33 -7.64
C TRP A 193 7.64 -6.82 -7.34
N VAL A 194 6.55 -6.45 -6.66
CA VAL A 194 6.14 -5.07 -6.43
C VAL A 194 5.95 -4.81 -4.94
N GLN A 195 6.76 -3.92 -4.38
CA GLN A 195 6.51 -3.30 -3.08
C GLN A 195 6.19 -1.83 -3.30
N LEU A 196 4.99 -1.40 -2.92
CA LEU A 196 4.60 0.01 -2.97
C LEU A 196 4.92 0.77 -1.68
N ALA A 197 4.81 0.08 -0.55
CA ALA A 197 4.98 0.64 0.79
C ALA A 197 5.66 -0.38 1.74
N GLY A 198 6.13 0.09 2.90
CA GLY A 198 6.84 -0.72 3.90
C GLY A 198 8.36 -0.79 3.70
N HIS A 199 9.08 -1.44 4.62
CA HIS A 199 10.55 -1.48 4.60
C HIS A 199 11.09 -2.49 3.58
N THR A 200 12.18 -2.15 2.90
CA THR A 200 12.88 -3.06 1.98
C THR A 200 13.33 -4.33 2.71
N GLY A 201 13.09 -5.48 2.12
CA GLY A 201 13.42 -6.78 2.72
C GLY A 201 12.34 -7.34 3.67
N SER A 202 11.19 -6.66 3.81
CA SER A 202 10.05 -7.18 4.59
C SER A 202 9.31 -8.33 3.90
N PHE A 203 9.56 -8.52 2.60
CA PHE A 203 8.91 -9.55 1.82
C PHE A 203 9.94 -10.40 1.06
N LYS A 204 9.66 -11.70 0.96
CA LYS A 204 10.38 -12.64 0.11
C LYS A 204 9.38 -13.36 -0.79
N ALA A 205 9.79 -13.66 -2.02
CA ALA A 205 8.99 -14.52 -2.90
C ALA A 205 8.91 -15.94 -2.31
N ALA A 206 7.73 -16.55 -2.36
CA ALA A 206 7.54 -17.97 -2.10
C ALA A 206 7.09 -18.70 -3.37
N ASP A 207 7.15 -20.02 -3.33
CA ASP A 207 6.71 -20.85 -4.46
C ASP A 207 5.18 -20.83 -4.62
N SER A 208 4.74 -20.99 -5.87
CA SER A 208 3.34 -21.28 -6.23
C SER A 208 2.33 -20.19 -5.82
N GLY A 209 2.58 -18.94 -6.23
CA GLY A 209 1.64 -17.83 -6.05
C GLY A 209 1.51 -17.36 -4.61
N LYS A 210 2.60 -17.44 -3.83
CA LYS A 210 2.63 -17.05 -2.41
C LYS A 210 3.73 -16.03 -2.17
N ILE A 211 3.55 -15.24 -1.12
CA ILE A 211 4.55 -14.33 -0.58
C ILE A 211 4.83 -14.63 0.88
N LEU A 212 6.05 -14.33 1.30
CA LEU A 212 6.48 -14.36 2.69
C LEU A 212 6.58 -12.93 3.17
N LYS A 213 5.87 -12.59 4.24
CA LYS A 213 5.98 -11.31 4.94
C LYS A 213 6.72 -11.54 6.26
N ARG A 214 7.65 -10.65 6.63
CA ARG A 214 8.40 -10.78 7.88
C ARG A 214 7.44 -10.93 9.06
N PHE A 215 7.76 -11.84 9.96
CA PHE A 215 6.90 -12.16 11.09
C PHE A 215 6.62 -10.94 11.99
N SER A 216 5.36 -10.86 12.41
CA SER A 216 4.86 -9.97 13.45
C SER A 216 3.78 -10.76 14.19
N GLU A 217 3.93 -10.94 15.50
CA GLU A 217 2.99 -11.72 16.29
C GLU A 217 1.57 -11.15 16.16
N ASN A 218 1.42 -9.83 16.30
CA ASN A 218 0.15 -9.14 16.18
C ASN A 218 -0.51 -9.38 14.81
N GLU A 219 0.26 -9.25 13.73
CA GLU A 219 -0.28 -9.45 12.38
C GLU A 219 -0.70 -10.90 12.12
N LYS A 220 0.12 -11.86 12.58
CA LYS A 220 -0.20 -13.28 12.53
C LYS A 220 -1.50 -13.56 13.26
N GLU A 221 -1.64 -13.01 14.47
CA GLU A 221 -2.84 -13.13 15.29
C GLU A 221 -4.10 -12.54 14.63
N CYS A 222 -3.97 -11.43 13.92
CA CYS A 222 -5.05 -10.87 13.12
C CYS A 222 -5.44 -11.82 11.99
N PHE A 223 -4.47 -12.34 11.22
CA PHE A 223 -4.76 -13.27 10.13
C PHE A 223 -5.43 -14.56 10.61
N GLU A 224 -5.02 -15.13 11.74
CA GLU A 224 -5.67 -16.32 12.32
C GLU A 224 -7.15 -16.10 12.67
N ARG A 225 -7.50 -14.89 13.12
CA ARG A 225 -8.89 -14.48 13.40
C ARG A 225 -9.64 -14.19 12.10
N LEU A 226 -9.04 -13.44 11.18
CA LEU A 226 -9.61 -13.09 9.87
C LEU A 226 -9.95 -14.33 9.04
N MET A 227 -9.15 -15.40 9.11
CA MET A 227 -9.44 -16.67 8.39
C MET A 227 -10.69 -17.39 8.89
N LYS A 228 -11.26 -16.97 10.03
CA LYS A 228 -12.51 -17.48 10.63
C LYS A 228 -13.64 -16.44 10.59
N ASP A 229 -13.39 -15.26 10.01
CA ASP A 229 -14.32 -14.13 9.93
C ASP A 229 -14.85 -13.98 8.49
N PRO A 230 -16.03 -13.35 8.27
CA PRO A 230 -16.49 -13.00 6.92
C PRO A 230 -15.46 -12.22 6.08
N LEU A 231 -14.58 -11.44 6.72
CA LEU A 231 -13.49 -10.72 6.03
C LEU A 231 -12.44 -11.61 5.38
N ARG A 232 -12.47 -12.93 5.59
CA ARG A 232 -11.60 -13.88 4.89
C ARG A 232 -11.59 -13.66 3.37
N SER A 233 -12.72 -13.31 2.77
CA SER A 233 -12.82 -13.06 1.32
C SER A 233 -12.25 -11.70 0.89
N CYS A 234 -11.85 -10.86 1.84
CA CYS A 234 -11.40 -9.48 1.63
C CYS A 234 -9.90 -9.29 1.92
N VAL A 235 -9.20 -10.34 2.36
CA VAL A 235 -7.77 -10.30 2.73
C VAL A 235 -7.00 -11.38 1.96
N PRO A 236 -5.66 -11.31 1.87
CA PRO A 236 -4.85 -12.43 1.39
C PRO A 236 -5.10 -13.69 2.23
N CYS A 237 -5.16 -14.86 1.59
CA CYS A 237 -5.28 -16.10 2.35
C CYS A 237 -4.00 -16.32 3.16
N PHE A 238 -4.16 -16.63 4.44
CA PHE A 238 -3.06 -16.94 5.35
C PHE A 238 -2.82 -18.44 5.43
N HIS A 239 -1.57 -18.84 5.18
CA HIS A 239 -1.15 -20.25 5.11
C HIS A 239 -0.34 -20.72 6.33
N GLY A 240 -0.19 -19.87 7.34
CA GLY A 240 0.62 -20.14 8.53
C GLY A 240 1.95 -19.38 8.53
N VAL A 241 2.80 -19.77 9.49
CA VAL A 241 4.14 -19.21 9.65
C VAL A 241 5.16 -20.23 9.15
N VAL A 242 6.18 -19.75 8.44
CA VAL A 242 7.28 -20.57 7.93
C VAL A 242 8.62 -19.97 8.35
N GLU A 243 9.60 -20.81 8.60
CA GLU A 243 10.98 -20.37 8.86
C GLU A 243 11.83 -20.47 7.59
N ARG A 244 12.61 -19.42 7.30
CA ARG A 244 13.57 -19.36 6.20
C ARG A 244 14.82 -18.59 6.64
N ASP A 245 15.99 -19.19 6.46
CA ASP A 245 17.28 -18.58 6.81
C ASP A 245 17.39 -18.15 8.30
N GLY A 246 16.72 -18.87 9.20
CA GLY A 246 16.68 -18.55 10.63
C GLY A 246 15.67 -17.46 11.02
N GLU A 247 14.93 -16.91 10.05
CA GLU A 247 13.91 -15.88 10.26
C GLU A 247 12.50 -16.46 10.05
N SER A 248 11.54 -16.01 10.85
CA SER A 248 10.13 -16.38 10.70
C SER A 248 9.40 -15.45 9.73
N TYR A 249 8.48 -16.02 8.95
CA TYR A 249 7.65 -15.31 7.98
C TYR A 249 6.20 -15.77 8.01
N ILE A 250 5.27 -14.82 7.91
CA ILE A 250 3.86 -15.06 7.61
C ILE A 250 3.75 -15.41 6.12
N GLN A 251 3.20 -16.57 5.79
CA GLN A 251 2.97 -16.97 4.41
C GLN A 251 1.55 -16.58 3.96
N LEU A 252 1.46 -15.80 2.89
CA LEU A 252 0.21 -15.27 2.32
C LEU A 252 0.08 -15.61 0.84
N ASP A 253 -1.13 -15.59 0.30
CA ASP A 253 -1.34 -15.55 -1.15
C ASP A 253 -0.70 -14.30 -1.75
N ASP A 254 -0.06 -14.45 -2.91
CA ASP A 254 0.36 -13.33 -3.73
C ASP A 254 -0.84 -12.79 -4.53
N LEU A 255 -1.35 -11.64 -4.10
CA LEU A 255 -2.50 -10.97 -4.71
C LEU A 255 -2.30 -10.57 -6.18
N LEU A 256 -1.05 -10.57 -6.67
CA LEU A 256 -0.72 -10.20 -8.04
C LEU A 256 -0.67 -11.40 -9.00
N THR A 257 -0.74 -12.64 -8.50
CA THR A 257 -0.54 -13.88 -9.26
C THR A 257 -1.42 -13.96 -10.52
N ASP A 258 -2.68 -13.56 -10.39
CA ASP A 258 -3.70 -13.72 -11.43
C ASP A 258 -3.80 -12.52 -12.39
N PHE A 259 -2.94 -11.50 -12.22
CA PHE A 259 -2.95 -10.29 -13.05
C PHE A 259 -1.81 -10.32 -14.08
N GLU A 260 -2.08 -9.73 -15.26
CA GLU A 260 -1.08 -9.62 -16.33
C GLU A 260 -0.61 -8.18 -16.48
N GLY A 261 0.61 -7.90 -15.99
CA GLY A 261 1.13 -6.52 -15.94
C GLY A 261 0.29 -5.65 -15.01
N PRO A 262 0.21 -5.98 -13.70
CA PRO A 262 -0.68 -5.29 -12.78
C PRO A 262 -0.27 -3.82 -12.57
N SER A 263 -1.27 -2.95 -12.56
CA SER A 263 -1.20 -1.64 -11.93
C SER A 263 -1.73 -1.75 -10.50
N VAL A 264 -0.97 -1.24 -9.54
CA VAL A 264 -1.21 -1.40 -8.11
C VAL A 264 -1.26 -0.02 -7.45
N MET A 265 -2.22 0.21 -6.55
CA MET A 265 -2.29 1.39 -5.70
C MET A 265 -2.52 0.97 -4.26
N ASP A 266 -1.77 1.57 -3.35
CA ASP A 266 -1.89 1.37 -1.91
C ASP A 266 -2.56 2.60 -1.28
N CYS A 267 -3.72 2.39 -0.65
CA CYS A 267 -4.46 3.40 0.08
C CYS A 267 -4.46 3.06 1.58
N LYS A 268 -3.70 3.81 2.37
CA LYS A 268 -3.73 3.70 3.83
C LYS A 268 -5.03 4.22 4.38
N MET A 269 -5.69 3.42 5.21
CA MET A 269 -7.02 3.69 5.73
C MET A 269 -6.99 4.26 7.14
N GLY A 270 -8.04 5.01 7.48
CA GLY A 270 -8.25 5.65 8.77
C GLY A 270 -7.87 7.13 8.80
N ILE A 271 -8.49 7.86 9.73
CA ILE A 271 -8.15 9.26 10.05
C ILE A 271 -6.85 9.35 10.86
N ARG A 272 -6.45 8.26 11.49
CA ARG A 272 -5.28 8.15 12.35
C ARG A 272 -4.41 6.96 11.94
N THR A 273 -3.09 7.12 12.02
CA THR A 273 -2.09 6.15 11.55
C THR A 273 -1.04 5.74 12.59
N TYR A 274 -1.30 6.07 13.84
CA TYR A 274 -0.55 5.66 15.03
C TYR A 274 -1.53 5.17 16.09
N LEU A 275 -1.11 4.25 16.95
CA LEU A 275 -1.94 3.72 18.04
C LEU A 275 -2.04 4.73 19.20
N GLU A 276 -3.11 4.70 20.00
CA GLU A 276 -3.23 5.57 21.19
C GLU A 276 -2.13 5.28 22.21
N GLU A 277 -1.73 4.01 22.35
CA GLU A 277 -0.63 3.61 23.20
C GLU A 277 0.71 4.20 22.73
N GLU A 278 0.89 4.44 21.42
CA GLU A 278 2.08 5.15 20.89
C GLU A 278 2.08 6.64 21.33
N LEU A 279 0.92 7.27 21.51
CA LEU A 279 0.83 8.62 22.09
C LEU A 279 1.22 8.63 23.56
N THR A 280 0.65 7.71 24.36
CA THR A 280 0.94 7.61 25.80
C THR A 280 2.42 7.34 26.04
N LYS A 281 2.99 6.35 25.34
CA LYS A 281 4.43 6.04 25.42
C LYS A 281 5.30 7.26 25.06
N ALA A 282 4.93 8.03 24.04
CA ALA A 282 5.69 9.21 23.65
C ALA A 282 5.59 10.37 24.64
N ARG A 283 4.50 10.48 25.42
CA ARG A 283 4.36 11.46 26.51
C ARG A 283 5.20 11.07 27.73
N GLU A 284 5.24 9.78 28.06
CA GLU A 284 6.02 9.26 29.19
C GLU A 284 7.54 9.28 28.90
N LYS A 285 7.93 8.82 27.71
CA LYS A 285 9.34 8.72 27.29
C LYS A 285 9.51 9.15 25.84
N PRO A 286 9.65 10.46 25.56
CA PRO A 286 9.77 10.96 24.20
C PRO A 286 11.07 10.46 23.54
N LYS A 287 10.94 9.58 22.54
CA LYS A 287 12.03 9.18 21.65
C LYS A 287 12.08 10.15 20.45
N LEU A 288 13.15 10.94 20.37
CA LEU A 288 13.35 11.92 19.29
C LEU A 288 13.93 11.27 18.02
N ARG A 289 13.42 11.68 16.86
CA ARG A 289 13.72 11.10 15.54
C ARG A 289 14.22 12.17 14.57
N LYS A 290 15.52 12.13 14.25
CA LYS A 290 16.18 13.07 13.33
C LYS A 290 15.79 12.83 11.87
N ASP A 291 15.53 11.59 11.51
CA ASP A 291 15.10 11.16 10.18
C ASP A 291 13.72 11.72 9.84
N MET A 292 12.76 11.65 10.77
CA MET A 292 11.42 12.21 10.60
C MET A 292 11.44 13.73 10.49
N TYR A 293 12.29 14.41 11.27
CA TYR A 293 12.48 15.86 11.17
C TYR A 293 12.97 16.26 9.77
N LYS A 294 14.00 15.58 9.23
CA LYS A 294 14.51 15.84 7.88
C LYS A 294 13.41 15.71 6.82
N LYS A 295 12.63 14.63 6.87
CA LYS A 295 11.49 14.44 5.94
C LYS A 295 10.43 15.53 6.10
N MET A 296 10.22 16.02 7.33
CA MET A 296 9.26 17.08 7.60
C MET A 296 9.66 18.39 6.93
N ILE A 297 10.90 18.83 7.13
CA ILE A 297 11.42 20.07 6.52
C ILE A 297 11.59 19.97 5.01
N GLU A 298 11.82 18.77 4.48
CA GLU A 298 11.88 18.54 3.02
C GLU A 298 10.53 18.81 2.34
N VAL A 299 9.42 18.60 3.06
CA VAL A 299 8.06 18.88 2.55
C VAL A 299 7.62 20.29 2.92
N ASP A 300 7.80 20.70 4.17
CA ASP A 300 7.44 22.02 4.67
C ASP A 300 8.46 22.50 5.73
N PRO A 301 9.38 23.41 5.37
CA PRO A 301 10.37 23.97 6.28
C PRO A 301 9.78 24.73 7.48
N LEU A 302 8.52 25.18 7.39
CA LEU A 302 7.85 25.94 8.45
C LEU A 302 7.02 25.07 9.40
N ALA A 303 6.91 23.77 9.13
CA ALA A 303 6.09 22.86 9.93
C ALA A 303 6.65 22.51 11.32
N PRO A 304 7.98 22.39 11.54
CA PRO A 304 8.52 22.13 12.87
C PRO A 304 8.47 23.36 13.79
N THR A 305 8.31 23.16 15.09
CA THR A 305 8.38 24.25 16.10
C THR A 305 9.81 24.77 16.28
N ALA A 306 9.97 25.86 17.02
CA ALA A 306 11.29 26.41 17.34
C ALA A 306 12.15 25.39 18.13
N GLU A 307 11.54 24.66 19.05
CA GLU A 307 12.20 23.62 19.85
C GLU A 307 12.59 22.42 18.99
N GLU A 308 11.71 21.95 18.10
CA GLU A 308 11.99 20.85 17.16
C GLU A 308 13.13 21.22 16.21
N ASN A 309 13.16 22.48 15.75
CA ASN A 309 14.26 23.01 14.94
C ASN A 309 15.58 23.09 15.70
N ALA A 310 15.56 23.50 16.97
CA ALA A 310 16.77 23.53 17.81
C ALA A 310 17.33 22.13 18.07
N GLN A 311 16.46 21.12 18.16
CA GLN A 311 16.84 19.72 18.41
C GLN A 311 17.14 18.94 17.12
N HIS A 312 16.74 19.46 15.95
CA HIS A 312 16.74 18.78 14.66
C HIS A 312 16.10 17.39 14.71
N ALA A 313 15.01 17.26 15.48
CA ALA A 313 14.32 16.01 15.71
C ALA A 313 12.86 16.26 16.12
N VAL A 314 11.99 15.31 15.77
CA VAL A 314 10.57 15.29 16.18
C VAL A 314 10.24 13.94 16.80
N THR A 315 9.16 13.84 17.59
CA THR A 315 8.68 12.52 18.02
C THR A 315 7.89 11.85 16.91
N LYS A 316 7.79 10.51 16.95
CA LYS A 316 7.03 9.75 15.95
C LYS A 316 5.55 10.17 15.90
N PRO A 317 4.79 10.24 17.00
CA PRO A 317 3.38 10.61 16.91
C PRO A 317 3.17 12.03 16.37
N ARG A 318 4.02 12.99 16.75
CA ARG A 318 4.01 14.36 16.23
C ARG A 318 4.18 14.40 14.71
N TYR A 319 5.09 13.59 14.18
CA TYR A 319 5.31 13.46 12.75
C TYR A 319 4.11 12.83 12.03
N MET A 320 3.54 11.76 12.60
CA MET A 320 2.37 11.09 12.03
C MET A 320 1.16 12.03 11.99
N GLN A 321 0.89 12.76 13.07
CA GLN A 321 -0.16 13.78 13.14
C GLN A 321 0.01 14.87 12.07
N TRP A 322 1.24 15.35 11.86
CA TRP A 322 1.51 16.29 10.78
C TRP A 322 1.29 15.67 9.39
N ARG A 323 1.76 14.44 9.15
CA ARG A 323 1.51 13.74 7.89
C ARG A 323 0.02 13.60 7.61
N GLU A 324 -0.78 13.31 8.64
CA GLU A 324 -2.24 13.22 8.53
C GLU A 324 -2.86 14.57 8.15
N THR A 325 -2.35 15.69 8.67
CA THR A 325 -2.92 17.02 8.40
C THR A 325 -2.56 17.59 7.03
N ILE A 326 -1.43 17.16 6.44
CA ILE A 326 -1.02 17.58 5.09
C ILE A 326 -1.52 16.66 3.98
N SER A 327 -2.01 15.46 4.32
CA SER A 327 -2.61 14.51 3.39
C SER A 327 -4.13 14.45 3.56
N SER A 328 -4.78 13.55 2.82
CA SER A 328 -6.23 13.34 2.90
C SER A 328 -6.68 12.53 4.13
N SER A 329 -5.77 12.00 4.95
CA SER A 329 -6.15 11.16 6.10
C SER A 329 -7.04 11.92 7.09
N ALA A 330 -6.65 13.13 7.51
CA ALA A 330 -7.37 13.86 8.55
C ALA A 330 -8.78 14.30 8.15
N ASN A 331 -9.06 14.51 6.86
CA ASN A 331 -10.35 15.03 6.37
C ASN A 331 -11.17 13.99 5.61
N LEU A 332 -10.55 13.05 4.89
CA LEU A 332 -11.23 12.03 4.10
C LEU A 332 -11.15 10.63 4.70
N GLY A 333 -10.33 10.40 5.74
CA GLY A 333 -10.22 9.09 6.40
C GLY A 333 -9.39 8.05 5.64
N PHE A 334 -8.64 8.46 4.63
CA PHE A 334 -7.64 7.62 3.96
C PHE A 334 -6.62 8.49 3.22
N ARG A 335 -5.51 7.91 2.77
CA ARG A 335 -4.58 8.56 1.83
C ARG A 335 -3.92 7.56 0.90
N ILE A 336 -3.53 8.04 -0.28
CA ILE A 336 -2.77 7.26 -1.25
C ILE A 336 -1.30 7.26 -0.80
N GLU A 337 -0.71 6.09 -0.60
CA GLU A 337 0.70 5.95 -0.21
C GLU A 337 1.59 5.79 -1.45
N GLY A 338 1.13 5.03 -2.44
CA GLY A 338 1.91 4.76 -3.64
C GLY A 338 1.10 4.12 -4.76
N ILE A 339 1.62 4.28 -5.98
CA ILE A 339 1.09 3.70 -7.21
C ILE A 339 2.25 3.13 -8.01
N LYS A 340 2.10 1.91 -8.51
CA LYS A 340 2.91 1.37 -9.61
C LYS A 340 2.01 1.04 -10.78
N LYS A 341 2.32 1.55 -11.95
CA LYS A 341 1.59 1.24 -13.18
C LYS A 341 2.22 0.06 -13.92
N ALA A 342 1.44 -0.52 -14.84
CA ALA A 342 1.86 -1.61 -15.71
C ALA A 342 3.10 -1.28 -16.56
N ASP A 343 3.31 0.00 -16.89
CA ASP A 343 4.49 0.50 -17.63
C ASP A 343 5.78 0.52 -16.79
N GLY A 344 5.69 0.14 -15.51
CA GLY A 344 6.79 0.11 -14.56
C GLY A 344 7.02 1.43 -13.82
N THR A 345 6.30 2.50 -14.15
CA THR A 345 6.38 3.75 -13.40
C THR A 345 5.87 3.56 -11.98
N CYS A 346 6.63 4.08 -11.02
CA CYS A 346 6.28 4.02 -9.61
C CYS A 346 6.29 5.45 -9.06
N ASN A 347 5.20 5.84 -8.42
CA ASN A 347 5.03 7.13 -7.79
C ASN A 347 4.62 6.94 -6.33
N THR A 348 5.33 7.58 -5.41
CA THR A 348 4.97 7.62 -3.98
C THR A 348 4.81 9.06 -3.49
N ASN A 349 4.86 10.05 -4.38
CA ASN A 349 4.81 11.46 -4.04
C ASN A 349 3.37 11.98 -3.84
N PHE A 350 2.67 11.40 -2.87
CA PHE A 350 1.30 11.77 -2.51
C PHE A 350 1.21 12.42 -1.12
N LYS A 351 2.35 12.91 -0.61
CA LYS A 351 2.49 13.43 0.76
C LYS A 351 1.55 14.61 1.04
N THR A 352 1.24 15.39 0.00
CA THR A 352 0.39 16.58 0.06
C THR A 352 -0.90 16.44 -0.76
N THR A 353 -1.24 15.22 -1.19
CA THR A 353 -2.52 14.91 -1.83
C THR A 353 -3.59 14.90 -0.74
N LYS A 354 -4.42 15.94 -0.70
CA LYS A 354 -5.28 16.26 0.44
C LYS A 354 -6.74 16.50 0.09
N THR A 355 -7.02 17.22 -1.00
CA THR A 355 -8.41 17.56 -1.36
C THR A 355 -9.08 16.42 -2.11
N GLN A 356 -10.41 16.40 -2.07
CA GLN A 356 -11.21 15.41 -2.79
C GLN A 356 -10.91 15.42 -4.29
N GLU A 357 -10.73 16.60 -4.88
CA GLU A 357 -10.42 16.79 -6.30
C GLU A 357 -9.04 16.24 -6.66
N GLN A 358 -8.04 16.44 -5.79
CA GLN A 358 -6.70 15.89 -5.99
C GLN A 358 -6.73 14.37 -5.97
N VAL A 359 -7.41 13.78 -4.99
CA VAL A 359 -7.57 12.32 -4.89
C VAL A 359 -8.31 11.76 -6.10
N LEU A 360 -9.42 12.40 -6.50
CA LEU A 360 -10.18 12.04 -7.69
C LEU A 360 -9.29 12.02 -8.94
N GLN A 361 -8.49 13.05 -9.14
CA GLN A 361 -7.59 13.15 -10.29
C GLN A 361 -6.56 12.02 -10.29
N VAL A 362 -6.01 11.65 -9.13
CA VAL A 362 -5.09 10.51 -9.01
C VAL A 362 -5.78 9.20 -9.39
N PHE A 363 -7.04 8.98 -8.98
CA PHE A 363 -7.80 7.80 -9.39
C PHE A 363 -8.06 7.77 -10.89
N VAL A 364 -8.45 8.89 -11.50
CA VAL A 364 -8.67 9.02 -12.96
C VAL A 364 -7.40 8.66 -13.73
N GLU A 365 -6.24 9.14 -13.29
CA GLU A 365 -4.94 8.84 -13.88
C GLU A 365 -4.52 7.38 -13.64
N PHE A 366 -4.86 6.79 -12.50
CA PHE A 366 -4.54 5.41 -12.17
C PHE A 366 -5.32 4.39 -13.00
N ILE A 367 -6.60 4.66 -13.27
CA ILE A 367 -7.45 3.78 -14.10
C ILE A 367 -7.38 4.12 -15.58
N GLU A 368 -6.68 5.20 -15.95
CA GLU A 368 -6.50 5.66 -17.34
C GLU A 368 -7.82 5.83 -18.10
N GLY A 369 -8.85 6.32 -17.41
CA GLY A 369 -10.19 6.49 -17.96
C GLY A 369 -10.97 5.18 -18.20
N ASN A 370 -10.47 4.03 -17.76
CA ASN A 370 -11.14 2.74 -17.97
C ASN A 370 -12.35 2.59 -17.00
N THR A 371 -13.53 2.86 -17.52
CA THR A 371 -14.80 2.78 -16.77
C THR A 371 -15.17 1.36 -16.36
N THR A 372 -14.67 0.32 -17.04
CA THR A 372 -14.91 -1.08 -16.64
C THR A 372 -14.17 -1.41 -15.35
N ILE A 373 -12.92 -0.97 -15.25
CA ILE A 373 -12.09 -1.11 -14.04
C ILE A 373 -12.72 -0.32 -12.88
N LEU A 374 -13.12 0.93 -13.13
CA LEU A 374 -13.81 1.76 -12.14
C LEU A 374 -15.05 1.08 -11.55
N LYS A 375 -15.92 0.53 -12.40
CA LYS A 375 -17.13 -0.18 -11.97
C LYS A 375 -16.82 -1.42 -11.14
N LYS A 376 -15.76 -2.17 -11.48
CA LYS A 376 -15.31 -3.33 -10.70
C LYS A 376 -14.78 -2.91 -9.33
N TYR A 377 -13.99 -1.83 -9.25
CA TYR A 377 -13.55 -1.28 -7.98
C TYR A 377 -14.70 -0.82 -7.10
N LEU A 378 -15.64 -0.04 -7.65
CA LEU A 378 -16.82 0.40 -6.91
C LEU A 378 -17.63 -0.76 -6.35
N LYS A 379 -17.96 -1.74 -7.19
CA LYS A 379 -18.68 -2.94 -6.76
C LYS A 379 -17.93 -3.65 -5.64
N ARG A 380 -16.61 -3.82 -5.79
CA ARG A 380 -15.78 -4.49 -4.79
C ARG A 380 -15.71 -3.72 -3.46
N LEU A 381 -15.60 -2.40 -3.49
CA LEU A 381 -15.59 -1.57 -2.28
C LEU A 381 -16.94 -1.61 -1.56
N GLN A 382 -18.05 -1.59 -2.30
CA GLN A 382 -19.39 -1.75 -1.74
C GLN A 382 -19.57 -3.13 -1.08
N GLU A 383 -19.07 -4.20 -1.71
CA GLU A 383 -19.04 -5.54 -1.11
C GLU A 383 -18.18 -5.56 0.17
N ILE A 384 -17.00 -4.95 0.15
CA ILE A 384 -16.12 -4.84 1.34
C ILE A 384 -16.83 -4.08 2.46
N ASN A 385 -17.50 -2.97 2.16
CA ASN A 385 -18.23 -2.17 3.14
C ASN A 385 -19.29 -3.01 3.88
N VAL A 386 -20.13 -3.74 3.14
CA VAL A 386 -21.15 -4.64 3.72
C VAL A 386 -20.52 -5.73 4.60
N ILE A 387 -19.41 -6.31 4.16
CA ILE A 387 -18.72 -7.36 4.93
C ILE A 387 -18.12 -6.78 6.22
N LEU A 388 -17.48 -5.61 6.16
CA LEU A 388 -16.93 -4.91 7.34
C LEU A 388 -18.02 -4.62 8.38
N GLU A 389 -19.18 -4.11 7.96
CA GLU A 389 -20.30 -3.83 8.88
C GLU A 389 -20.86 -5.08 9.57
N SER A 390 -20.73 -6.24 8.93
CA SER A 390 -21.12 -7.54 9.52
C SER A 390 -20.00 -8.24 10.29
N SER A 391 -18.76 -7.79 10.15
CA SER A 391 -17.58 -8.47 10.69
C SER A 391 -17.46 -8.28 12.20
N ASP A 392 -17.32 -9.41 12.87
CA ASP A 392 -17.13 -9.52 14.30
C ASP A 392 -15.68 -9.20 14.69
N PHE A 393 -14.73 -9.56 13.82
CA PHE A 393 -13.35 -9.10 13.90
C PHE A 393 -13.31 -7.57 13.87
N PHE A 394 -13.85 -6.97 12.81
CA PHE A 394 -13.71 -5.53 12.56
C PHE A 394 -14.23 -4.69 13.73
N LYS A 395 -15.47 -4.94 14.17
CA LYS A 395 -16.10 -4.25 15.29
C LYS A 395 -15.30 -4.29 16.59
N ARG A 396 -14.50 -5.34 16.81
CA ARG A 396 -13.75 -5.56 18.05
C ARG A 396 -12.26 -5.22 17.93
N HIS A 397 -11.82 -4.65 16.82
CA HIS A 397 -10.42 -4.26 16.64
C HIS A 397 -10.31 -2.78 16.32
N GLU A 398 -9.30 -2.13 16.87
CA GLU A 398 -8.82 -0.85 16.37
C GLU A 398 -7.95 -1.10 15.13
N VAL A 399 -8.41 -0.67 13.95
CA VAL A 399 -7.79 -1.01 12.67
C VAL A 399 -6.94 0.15 12.15
N VAL A 400 -5.74 0.26 12.73
CA VAL A 400 -4.78 1.34 12.41
C VAL A 400 -3.66 0.83 11.51
N GLY A 401 -3.25 1.65 10.54
CA GLY A 401 -2.05 1.42 9.73
C GLY A 401 -2.21 0.42 8.58
N SER A 402 -3.37 -0.22 8.46
CA SER A 402 -3.75 -1.07 7.33
C SER A 402 -4.07 -0.27 6.07
N SER A 403 -4.07 -0.97 4.94
CA SER A 403 -4.36 -0.39 3.63
C SER A 403 -5.39 -1.19 2.84
N LEU A 404 -6.04 -0.50 1.90
CA LEU A 404 -6.70 -1.11 0.75
C LEU A 404 -5.73 -1.16 -0.43
N LEU A 405 -5.43 -2.37 -0.90
CA LEU A 405 -4.60 -2.61 -2.07
C LEU A 405 -5.47 -2.78 -3.31
N PHE A 406 -5.44 -1.79 -4.18
CA PHE A 406 -6.11 -1.81 -5.49
C PHE A 406 -5.18 -2.45 -6.51
N VAL A 407 -5.69 -3.44 -7.25
CA VAL A 407 -4.94 -4.08 -8.35
C VAL A 407 -5.84 -4.17 -9.57
N HIS A 408 -5.34 -3.73 -10.72
CA HIS A 408 -5.98 -3.94 -12.02
C HIS A 408 -4.97 -4.29 -13.11
N ASP A 409 -5.45 -4.82 -14.23
CA ASP A 409 -4.61 -5.10 -15.41
C ASP A 409 -5.26 -4.65 -16.73
N GLY A 410 -4.47 -4.73 -17.81
CA GLY A 410 -4.90 -4.35 -19.16
C GLY A 410 -6.01 -5.23 -19.74
N SER A 411 -6.25 -6.41 -19.17
CA SER A 411 -7.37 -7.30 -19.54
C SER A 411 -8.70 -6.87 -18.89
N GLY A 412 -8.66 -5.83 -18.04
CA GLY A 412 -9.80 -5.30 -17.33
C GLY A 412 -10.12 -6.08 -16.05
N ASN A 413 -9.23 -6.94 -15.55
CA ASN A 413 -9.36 -7.49 -14.21
C ASN A 413 -9.10 -6.38 -13.20
N ALA A 414 -9.86 -6.35 -12.11
CA ALA A 414 -9.71 -5.36 -11.06
C ALA A 414 -10.27 -5.90 -9.75
N ASN A 415 -9.55 -5.73 -8.65
CA ASN A 415 -9.97 -6.17 -7.33
C ASN A 415 -9.26 -5.37 -6.22
N VAL A 416 -9.80 -5.45 -5.00
CA VAL A 416 -9.31 -4.74 -3.81
C VAL A 416 -9.26 -5.69 -2.62
N TRP A 417 -8.21 -5.57 -1.81
CA TRP A 417 -8.02 -6.32 -0.57
C TRP A 417 -7.56 -5.43 0.57
N LEU A 418 -7.90 -5.80 1.80
CA LEU A 418 -7.31 -5.24 3.01
C LEU A 418 -5.98 -5.95 3.29
N ILE A 419 -4.95 -5.17 3.60
CA ILE A 419 -3.61 -5.64 3.92
C ILE A 419 -3.03 -4.87 5.13
N ASP A 420 -1.91 -5.34 5.65
CA ASP A 420 -1.10 -4.70 6.70
C ASP A 420 -1.78 -4.55 8.06
N PHE A 421 -1.98 -5.67 8.76
CA PHE A 421 -2.61 -5.70 10.09
C PHE A 421 -1.61 -5.59 11.25
N GLY A 422 -0.39 -5.13 10.97
CA GLY A 422 0.70 -5.06 11.96
C GLY A 422 0.42 -4.18 13.18
N LYS A 423 -0.50 -3.21 13.06
CA LYS A 423 -0.96 -2.34 14.16
C LYS A 423 -2.47 -2.49 14.44
N THR A 424 -3.11 -3.53 13.93
CA THR A 424 -4.53 -3.79 14.22
C THR A 424 -4.64 -4.49 15.55
N THR A 425 -5.23 -3.86 16.56
CA THR A 425 -5.22 -4.38 17.95
C THR A 425 -6.63 -4.74 18.41
N LEU A 426 -6.73 -5.84 19.16
CA LEU A 426 -7.99 -6.25 19.77
C LEU A 426 -8.38 -5.28 20.90
N LEU A 427 -9.64 -4.89 20.94
CA LEU A 427 -10.20 -4.06 22.00
C LEU A 427 -10.40 -4.85 23.31
N PRO A 428 -10.48 -4.18 24.47
CA PRO A 428 -10.89 -4.82 25.71
C PRO A 428 -12.26 -5.50 25.60
N ASP A 429 -12.45 -6.56 26.39
CA ASP A 429 -13.65 -7.39 26.34
C ASP A 429 -14.95 -6.57 26.43
N GLY A 430 -15.87 -6.82 25.51
CA GLY A 430 -17.18 -6.17 25.45
C GLY A 430 -17.20 -4.79 24.80
N GLN A 431 -16.05 -4.24 24.38
CA GLN A 431 -16.00 -2.99 23.62
C GLN A 431 -16.11 -3.22 22.12
N THR A 432 -16.67 -2.23 21.43
CA THR A 432 -16.77 -2.19 19.96
C THR A 432 -16.54 -0.79 19.44
N LEU A 433 -16.05 -0.68 18.22
CA LEU A 433 -15.94 0.59 17.48
C LEU A 433 -17.03 0.71 16.40
N ASP A 434 -17.41 1.94 16.11
CA ASP A 434 -18.29 2.29 15.00
C ASP A 434 -17.50 2.51 13.70
N HIS A 435 -16.22 2.91 13.80
CA HIS A 435 -15.32 3.20 12.69
C HIS A 435 -15.72 4.38 11.80
N ARG A 436 -16.78 5.14 12.14
CA ARG A 436 -17.14 6.39 11.46
C ARG A 436 -17.10 7.61 12.36
N ILE A 437 -17.35 7.45 13.66
CA ILE A 437 -17.35 8.58 14.58
C ILE A 437 -15.95 9.20 14.70
N PRO A 438 -15.85 10.52 14.94
CA PRO A 438 -14.56 11.19 15.08
C PRO A 438 -13.72 10.61 16.22
N TRP A 439 -12.44 10.41 15.95
CA TRP A 439 -11.48 10.01 16.97
C TRP A 439 -11.33 11.09 18.02
N GLN A 440 -11.34 10.66 19.28
CA GLN A 440 -11.01 11.44 20.46
C GLN A 440 -10.16 10.54 21.35
N GLU A 441 -9.05 11.06 21.87
CA GLU A 441 -8.14 10.27 22.71
C GLU A 441 -8.91 9.55 23.84
N GLY A 442 -8.80 8.23 23.87
CA GLY A 442 -9.50 7.33 24.79
C GLY A 442 -10.70 6.60 24.19
N ASN A 443 -11.24 7.05 23.05
CA ASN A 443 -12.31 6.34 22.35
C ASN A 443 -11.80 5.31 21.33
N ARG A 444 -10.50 5.34 20.99
CA ARG A 444 -9.81 4.40 20.08
C ARG A 444 -10.34 4.32 18.65
N GLU A 445 -11.24 5.22 18.26
CA GLU A 445 -11.80 5.22 16.91
C GLU A 445 -10.71 5.46 15.86
N ASP A 446 -10.87 4.79 14.73
CA ASP A 446 -9.90 4.81 13.63
C ASP A 446 -10.42 5.56 12.39
N GLY A 447 -11.73 5.79 12.30
CA GLY A 447 -12.37 6.43 11.15
C GLY A 447 -12.23 5.62 9.85
N TYR A 448 -12.07 4.29 9.95
CA TYR A 448 -11.85 3.44 8.78
C TYR A 448 -13.06 3.44 7.83
N LEU A 449 -14.28 3.29 8.35
CA LEU A 449 -15.50 3.31 7.54
C LEU A 449 -15.82 4.71 7.01
N LEU A 450 -15.52 5.77 7.77
CA LEU A 450 -15.54 7.14 7.23
C LEU A 450 -14.63 7.25 6.00
N GLY A 451 -13.43 6.69 6.08
CA GLY A 451 -12.49 6.57 4.98
C GLY A 451 -13.07 5.85 3.76
N LEU A 452 -13.66 4.68 3.99
CA LEU A 452 -14.25 3.86 2.94
C LEU A 452 -15.46 4.53 2.28
N ASP A 453 -16.34 5.15 3.07
CA ASP A 453 -17.53 5.86 2.57
C ASP A 453 -17.11 7.04 1.65
N ASN A 454 -16.13 7.84 2.07
CA ASN A 454 -15.58 8.93 1.26
C ASN A 454 -14.91 8.40 -0.02
N LEU A 455 -14.16 7.30 0.08
CA LEU A 455 -13.50 6.68 -1.07
C LEU A 455 -14.51 6.20 -2.10
N ILE A 456 -15.58 5.52 -1.67
CA ILE A 456 -16.67 5.09 -2.55
C ILE A 456 -17.31 6.32 -3.22
N GLY A 457 -17.68 7.35 -2.45
CA GLY A 457 -18.29 8.56 -2.99
C GLY A 457 -17.41 9.28 -4.03
N ILE A 458 -16.10 9.29 -3.83
CA ILE A 458 -15.15 9.83 -4.82
C ILE A 458 -15.20 9.03 -6.11
N LEU A 459 -15.11 7.70 -6.05
CA LEU A 459 -15.14 6.86 -7.24
C LEU A 459 -16.50 6.91 -7.96
N GLU A 460 -17.60 7.03 -7.22
CA GLU A 460 -18.94 7.23 -7.80
C GLU A 460 -19.00 8.54 -8.57
N SER A 461 -18.45 9.62 -8.02
CA SER A 461 -18.41 10.93 -8.70
C SER A 461 -17.57 10.95 -10.00
N ILE A 462 -16.65 9.99 -10.17
CA ILE A 462 -15.92 9.79 -11.44
C ILE A 462 -16.84 9.18 -12.50
N THR A 463 -17.77 8.30 -12.10
CA THR A 463 -18.68 7.60 -13.01
C THR A 463 -19.77 8.53 -13.59
N GLU A 464 -20.10 9.59 -12.85
CA GLU A 464 -21.12 10.57 -13.24
C GLU A 464 -20.58 11.69 -14.16
N ARG A 465 -19.26 11.72 -14.40
CA ARG A 465 -18.59 12.64 -15.32
C ARG A 465 -18.41 12.00 -16.69
#